data_AF-Q952Q9-F1
#
_entry.id   AF-Q952Q9-F1
#
_cell.length_a   1.000
_cell.length_b   1.000
_cell.length_c   1.000
_cell.angle_alpha   90.00
_cell.angle_beta   90.00
_cell.angle_gamma   90.00
#
_symmetry.space_group_name_H-M   'P 1'
#
loop_
_entity.id
_entity.type
_entity.pdbx_description
1 polymer ?
#
loop_
_entity_poly.entity_id
_entity_poly.type
_entity_poly.pdbx_seq_one_letter_code
_entity_poly.pdbx_strand_id
1 'polypeptide(L)' 'IYKPQLTSTFSIFHRISGAFLSTIVLFFYLLCLKIGLICFTYSNFYQFFFFFKKLILISVEMTALALSYHLYNGVRHL' A
#
# COMPACT_ATOMS: atom_id res chain seq x y z
N ILE A 1 23.45 14.95 -9.97
CA ILE A 1 23.83 15.93 -11.01
C ILE A 1 22.61 16.68 -11.60
N TYR A 2 21.37 16.19 -11.50
CA TYR A 2 20.18 17.02 -11.72
C TYR A 2 19.67 17.68 -10.43
N LYS A 3 19.19 18.93 -10.52
CA LYS A 3 18.50 19.61 -9.42
C LYS A 3 17.08 19.03 -9.28
N PRO A 4 16.65 18.59 -8.10
CA PRO A 4 15.29 18.10 -7.91
C PRO A 4 14.29 19.24 -8.17
N GLN A 5 13.33 19.00 -9.06
CA GLN A 5 12.24 19.92 -9.40
C GLN A 5 10.93 19.38 -8.83
N LEU A 6 10.06 20.26 -8.32
CA LEU A 6 8.77 19.85 -7.74
C LEU A 6 7.91 19.03 -8.71
N THR A 7 7.90 19.36 -9.99
CA THR A 7 7.19 18.61 -11.04
C THR A 7 7.69 17.18 -11.17
N SER A 8 9.02 17.01 -11.20
CA SER A 8 9.64 15.68 -11.25
C SER A 8 9.36 14.88 -9.98
N THR A 9 9.40 15.54 -8.82
CA THR A 9 9.08 14.94 -7.53
C THR A 9 7.63 14.45 -7.48
N PHE A 10 6.66 15.25 -7.93
CA PHE A 10 5.25 14.82 -7.99
C PHE A 10 5.04 13.63 -8.92
N SER A 11 5.67 13.62 -10.10
CA SER A 11 5.58 12.49 -11.02
C SER A 11 6.12 11.19 -10.40
N ILE A 12 7.25 11.26 -9.71
CA ILE A 12 7.84 10.11 -9.02
C ILE A 12 6.92 9.62 -7.89
N PHE A 13 6.43 10.51 -7.03
CA PHE A 13 5.53 10.13 -5.95
C PHE A 13 4.20 9.55 -6.46
N HIS A 14 3.70 10.00 -7.61
CA HIS A 14 2.48 9.43 -8.20
C HIS A 14 2.68 7.98 -8.62
N ARG A 15 3.84 7.64 -9.18
CA ARG A 15 4.22 6.26 -9.51
C ARG A 15 4.40 5.40 -8.26
N ILE A 16 5.09 5.93 -7.24
CA ILE A 16 5.33 5.21 -5.98
C ILE A 16 4.01 4.92 -5.26
N SER A 17 3.13 5.91 -5.13
CA SER A 17 1.82 5.74 -4.51
C SER A 17 0.96 4.73 -5.26
N GLY A 18 0.94 4.77 -6.61
CA GLY A 18 0.21 3.79 -7.42
C GLY A 18 0.73 2.36 -7.27
N ALA A 19 2.07 2.17 -7.29
CA ALA A 19 2.70 0.87 -7.09
C ALA A 19 2.44 0.32 -5.67
N PHE A 20 2.51 1.19 -4.65
CA PHE A 20 2.21 0.84 -3.27
C PHE A 20 0.76 0.38 -3.10
N LEU A 21 -0.22 1.15 -3.60
CA LEU A 21 -1.64 0.78 -3.56
C LEU A 21 -1.90 -0.54 -4.30
N SER A 22 -1.32 -0.71 -5.48
CA SER A 22 -1.48 -1.93 -6.28
C SER A 22 -0.94 -3.15 -5.54
N THR A 23 0.19 -3.00 -4.85
CA THR A 23 0.79 -4.06 -4.04
C THR A 23 -0.12 -4.44 -2.88
N ILE A 24 -0.74 -3.47 -2.19
CA ILE A 24 -1.70 -3.74 -1.11
C ILE A 24 -2.90 -4.53 -1.64
N VAL A 25 -3.47 -4.11 -2.76
CA VAL A 25 -4.63 -4.78 -3.38
C VAL A 25 -4.27 -6.21 -3.77
N LEU A 26 -3.14 -6.40 -4.43
CA LEU A 26 -2.67 -7.74 -4.83
C LEU A 26 -2.37 -8.63 -3.62
N PHE A 27 -1.72 -8.08 -2.60
CA PHE A 27 -1.42 -8.79 -1.37
C PHE A 27 -2.70 -9.24 -0.67
N PHE A 28 -3.69 -8.36 -0.53
CA PHE A 28 -4.98 -8.69 0.06
C PHE A 28 -5.74 -9.74 -0.75
N TYR A 29 -5.71 -9.64 -2.09
CA TYR A 29 -6.28 -10.65 -2.97
C TYR A 29 -5.66 -12.03 -2.74
N LEU A 30 -4.33 -12.13 -2.70
CA LEU A 30 -3.64 -13.41 -2.46
C LEU A 30 -3.93 -13.94 -1.06
N LEU A 31 -3.84 -13.08 -0.04
CA LEU A 31 -3.99 -13.46 1.36
C LEU A 31 -5.43 -13.91 1.68
N CYS A 32 -6.43 -13.14 1.28
CA CYS A 32 -7.82 -13.37 1.68
C CYS A 32 -8.58 -14.25 0.68
N LEU A 33 -8.43 -14.00 -0.62
CA LEU A 33 -9.26 -14.66 -1.63
C LEU A 33 -8.63 -15.95 -2.15
N LYS A 34 -7.29 -16.01 -2.23
CA LYS A 34 -6.61 -17.20 -2.78
C LYS A 34 -6.18 -18.21 -1.72
N ILE A 35 -5.62 -17.75 -0.58
CA ILE A 35 -4.97 -18.62 0.42
C ILE A 35 -5.57 -18.43 1.83
N GLY A 36 -6.72 -17.73 1.95
CA GLY A 36 -7.30 -17.34 3.23
C GLY A 36 -7.49 -18.48 4.23
N LEU A 37 -7.95 -19.65 3.77
CA LEU A 37 -8.16 -20.81 4.64
C LEU A 37 -6.87 -21.22 5.37
N ILE A 38 -5.75 -21.28 4.65
CA ILE A 38 -4.45 -21.66 5.22
C ILE A 38 -3.93 -20.55 6.12
N CYS A 39 -4.04 -19.30 5.68
CA CYS A 39 -3.57 -18.13 6.41
C CYS A 39 -4.24 -17.97 7.79
N PHE A 40 -5.55 -18.21 7.88
CA PHE A 40 -6.31 -17.99 9.12
C PHE A 40 -6.49 -19.25 9.98
N THR A 41 -6.24 -20.44 9.44
CA THR A 41 -6.37 -21.71 10.21
C THR A 41 -5.03 -22.18 10.77
N TYR A 42 -3.91 -21.87 10.12
CA TYR A 42 -2.60 -22.31 10.58
C TYR A 42 -2.04 -21.39 11.68
N SER A 43 -1.94 -21.92 12.90
CA SER A 43 -1.54 -21.19 14.12
C SER A 43 -0.31 -20.30 13.93
N ASN A 44 0.77 -20.83 13.36
CA ASN A 44 2.03 -20.08 13.23
C ASN A 44 1.89 -18.90 12.26
N PHE A 45 1.11 -19.07 11.19
CA PHE A 45 0.87 -17.99 10.23
C PHE A 45 -0.05 -16.92 10.83
N TYR A 46 -1.12 -17.33 11.52
CA TYR A 46 -1.99 -16.40 12.23
C TYR A 46 -1.23 -15.59 13.30
N GLN A 47 -0.38 -16.24 14.10
CA GLN A 47 0.45 -15.58 15.11
C GLN A 47 1.43 -14.57 14.51
N PHE A 48 2.02 -14.89 13.35
CA PHE A 48 2.87 -13.96 12.61
C PHE A 48 2.12 -12.67 12.24
N PHE A 49 0.90 -12.75 11.68
CA PHE A 49 0.09 -11.57 11.38
C PHE A 49 -0.31 -10.80 12.63
N PHE A 50 -0.65 -11.51 13.71
CA PHE A 50 -1.02 -10.90 14.97
C PHE A 50 0.14 -10.11 15.60
N PHE A 51 1.40 -10.54 15.44
CA PHE A 51 2.58 -9.81 15.92
C PHE A 51 2.67 -8.40 15.33
N PHE A 52 2.30 -8.24 14.06
CA PHE A 52 2.32 -6.94 13.37
C PHE A 52 1.10 -6.06 13.64
N LYS A 53 0.16 -6.49 14.51
CA LYS A 53 -1.05 -5.72 14.85
C LYS A 53 -0.77 -4.26 15.23
N LYS A 54 0.33 -4.00 15.94
CA LYS A 54 0.69 -2.64 16.39
C LYS A 54 1.02 -1.70 15.22
N LEU A 55 1.43 -2.24 14.06
CA LEU A 55 1.73 -1.45 12.85
C LEU A 55 0.48 -1.13 12.02
N ILE A 56 -0.68 -1.72 12.33
CA ILE A 56 -1.91 -1.53 11.53
C ILE A 56 -2.29 -0.06 11.45
N LEU A 57 -2.25 0.69 12.56
CA LEU A 57 -2.65 2.10 12.56
C LEU A 57 -1.78 2.93 11.59
N ILE A 58 -0.47 2.78 11.70
CA ILE A 58 0.49 3.48 10.81
C ILE A 58 0.29 3.05 9.35
N SER A 59 0.07 1.76 9.10
CA SER A 59 -0.20 1.24 7.76
C SER A 59 -1.48 1.82 7.16
N VAL A 60 -2.54 1.97 7.95
CA VAL A 60 -3.80 2.58 7.52
C VAL A 60 -3.62 4.06 7.18
N GLU A 61 -2.94 4.83 8.04
CA GLU A 61 -2.65 6.25 7.79
C GLU A 61 -1.80 6.45 6.51
N MET A 62 -0.75 5.65 6.34
CA MET A 62 0.09 5.69 5.14
C MET A 62 -0.70 5.31 3.87
N THR A 63 -1.61 4.35 3.98
CA THR A 63 -2.49 3.95 2.86
C THR A 63 -3.47 5.07 2.51
N ALA A 64 -4.09 5.71 3.51
CA ALA A 64 -4.98 6.84 3.29
C ALA A 64 -4.25 8.04 2.65
N LEU A 65 -3.02 8.34 3.09
CA LEU A 65 -2.17 9.36 2.51
C LEU A 65 -1.84 9.05 1.04
N ALA A 66 -1.37 7.83 0.77
CA ALA A 66 -1.01 7.40 -0.57
C ALA A 66 -2.22 7.41 -1.52
N LEU A 67 -3.38 6.97 -1.06
CA LEU A 67 -4.64 7.01 -1.82
C LEU A 67 -5.05 8.44 -2.14
N SER A 68 -5.09 9.31 -1.13
CA SER A 68 -5.49 10.72 -1.30
C SER A 68 -4.57 11.43 -2.30
N TYR A 69 -3.26 11.22 -2.16
CA TYR A 69 -2.26 11.78 -3.06
C TYR A 69 -2.39 11.24 -4.49
N HIS A 70 -2.53 9.92 -4.66
CA HIS A 70 -2.62 9.28 -5.97
C HIS A 70 -3.88 9.72 -6.72
N LEU A 71 -5.02 9.82 -6.02
CA LEU A 71 -6.27 10.30 -6.59
C LEU A 71 -6.18 11.76 -7.01
N TYR A 72 -5.74 12.65 -6.12
CA TYR A 72 -5.67 14.08 -6.44
C TYR A 72 -4.71 14.37 -7.59
N ASN A 73 -3.51 13.78 -7.54
CA ASN A 73 -2.54 13.97 -8.62
C ASN A 73 -2.97 13.25 -9.91
N GLY A 74 -3.73 12.15 -9.81
CA GLY A 74 -4.35 11.48 -10.95
C GLY A 74 -5.39 12.36 -11.65
N VAL A 75 -6.27 13.02 -10.90
CA VAL A 75 -7.24 13.99 -11.45
C VAL A 75 -6.53 15.16 -12.13
N ARG A 76 -5.42 15.65 -11.56
CA ARG A 76 -4.59 16.70 -12.19
C ARG A 76 -3.98 16.26 -13.54
N HIS A 77 -3.79 14.95 -13.75
CA HIS A 77 -3.23 14.41 -14.99
C HIS A 77 -4.30 14.15 -16.07
N LEU A 78 -5.58 14.11 -15.71
CA LEU A 78 -6.71 14.03 -16.64
C LEU A 78 -6.99 15.41 -17.25
#